data_AF-A0A928VCH8-F1
#
_entry.id   AF-A0A928VCH8-F1
#
_cell.length_a   1.000
_cell.length_b   1.000
_cell.length_c   1.000
_cell.angle_alpha   90.00
_cell.angle_beta   90.00
_cell.angle_gamma   90.00
#
_symmetry.space_group_name_H-M   'P 1'
#
loop_
_entity.id
_entity.type
_entity.pdbx_description
1 polymer ?
#
loop_
_entity_poly.entity_id
_entity_poly.type
_entity_poly.pdbx_seq_one_letter_code
_entity_poly.pdbx_strand_id
1 'polypeptide(L)'
;MPTLVIVESPTKARTIRNYLPRNFRVEASMGHVRDLPQSTSDVPDSVKDKRVRELGVDVEAGFEPIYLIPKDKSKIVKTLKDALKEADELVLATDEDREGESISWHLLQLLKPKVPVKRMVFHEITEEAIREAIDNCRDIDVRLVRAQETRRILDRLVGYTLSPLLWKKIAYGLSAGRVQSVAVRLLVNRERQRRAFKKGSYWDLKALLAVDAAPKQEFEAKLVTLAGRKVATGADFDESTGQIAAGRNVVLLSEEEARSLQARLDGKTWTVTDLEERPVTRKPSPPFTTSTLQQEANRKLGLSARDTMRTAQSLYEQGYITYMRTDSVHLSQQAIAAARSCVEAMYGADYLSPQPRQYNTKSKGAQEAHEAIRPAGSTFRTPRETGLRDRELKLYDLIWKRTVATQMAEARQTQVTVQIQVEDAGFRSSGKRIDFPGFFRAYVEGSDDPNAAIENQEIILPPMRTGDHPKCNQLEA
;
A
#
# COMPACT_ATOMS: atom_id res chain seq x y z
N MET A 1 7.02 38.48 20.92
CA MET A 1 7.32 38.60 19.48
C MET A 1 6.23 37.87 18.71
N PRO A 2 5.41 38.54 17.89
CA PRO A 2 4.43 37.89 17.03
C PRO A 2 5.13 37.04 15.97
N THR A 3 4.74 35.77 15.84
CA THR A 3 5.36 34.84 14.88
C THR A 3 4.34 34.42 13.84
N LEU A 4 4.62 34.60 12.56
CA LEU A 4 3.77 34.09 11.48
C LEU A 4 4.19 32.67 11.12
N VAL A 5 3.25 31.72 11.17
CA VAL A 5 3.44 30.33 10.72
C VAL A 5 2.65 30.13 9.44
N ILE A 6 3.27 29.61 8.38
CA ILE A 6 2.59 29.29 7.12
C ILE A 6 2.58 27.78 6.90
N VAL A 7 1.39 27.23 6.67
CA VAL A 7 1.14 25.81 6.33
C VAL A 7 0.38 25.69 5.01
N GLU A 8 0.20 24.50 4.47
CA GLU A 8 -0.43 24.31 3.16
C GLU A 8 -1.96 24.38 3.19
N SER A 9 -2.59 23.89 4.26
CA SER A 9 -4.04 23.70 4.32
C SER A 9 -4.69 24.42 5.52
N PRO A 10 -5.95 24.86 5.39
CA PRO A 10 -6.70 25.47 6.51
C PRO A 10 -6.93 24.51 7.68
N THR A 11 -7.13 23.21 7.41
CA THR A 11 -7.32 22.20 8.46
C THR A 11 -6.04 22.07 9.28
N LYS A 12 -4.89 21.94 8.61
CA LYS A 12 -3.57 21.90 9.26
C LYS A 12 -3.31 23.17 10.07
N ALA A 13 -3.69 24.34 9.54
CA ALA A 13 -3.56 25.61 10.25
C ALA A 13 -4.36 25.63 11.56
N ARG A 14 -5.62 25.18 11.52
CA ARG A 14 -6.49 25.10 12.69
C ARG A 14 -5.96 24.09 13.73
N THR A 15 -5.51 22.92 13.28
CA THR A 15 -4.98 21.88 14.18
C THR A 15 -3.72 22.35 14.88
N ILE A 16 -2.73 22.85 14.13
CA ILE A 16 -1.45 23.33 14.69
C ILE A 16 -1.67 24.55 15.60
N ARG A 17 -2.63 25.43 15.28
CA ARG A 17 -2.93 26.60 16.11
C ARG A 17 -3.28 26.23 17.55
N ASN A 18 -3.89 25.06 17.79
CA ASN A 18 -4.24 24.59 19.13
C ASN A 18 -3.03 24.23 19.99
N TYR A 19 -1.89 23.91 19.37
CA TYR A 19 -0.66 23.51 20.06
C TYR A 19 0.35 24.65 20.20
N LEU A 20 0.12 25.76 19.49
CA LEU A 20 1.00 26.92 19.49
C LEU A 20 0.59 28.00 20.51
N PRO A 21 1.56 28.71 21.12
CA PRO A 21 1.29 29.84 21.99
C PRO A 21 0.47 30.96 21.33
N ARG A 22 -0.20 31.79 22.13
CA ARG A 22 -1.13 32.83 21.62
C ARG A 22 -0.49 33.85 20.68
N ASN A 23 0.81 34.13 20.83
CA ASN A 23 1.56 35.07 19.98
C ASN A 23 1.90 34.53 18.57
N PHE A 24 1.57 33.26 18.26
CA PHE A 24 1.72 32.71 16.91
C PHE A 24 0.47 33.02 16.08
N ARG A 25 0.63 33.47 14.84
CA ARG A 25 -0.44 33.60 13.85
C ARG A 25 -0.23 32.51 12.80
N VAL A 26 -1.23 31.64 12.60
CA VAL A 26 -1.10 30.52 11.65
C VAL A 26 -1.98 30.78 10.44
N GLU A 27 -1.37 30.80 9.25
CA GLU A 27 -2.04 31.07 7.97
C GLU A 27 -1.80 29.93 6.97
N ALA A 28 -2.72 29.76 6.02
CA ALA A 28 -2.64 28.71 4.99
C ALA A 28 -2.29 29.28 3.61
N SER A 29 -1.32 28.66 2.93
CA SER A 29 -0.93 29.01 1.54
C SER A 29 -1.88 28.43 0.48
N MET A 30 -2.73 27.47 0.87
CA MET A 30 -3.58 26.67 -0.02
C MET A 30 -2.75 25.90 -1.06
N GLY A 31 -1.65 25.29 -0.61
CA GLY A 31 -0.69 24.56 -1.46
C GLY A 31 0.30 25.48 -2.17
N HIS A 32 0.62 25.15 -3.44
CA HIS A 32 1.56 25.92 -4.27
C HIS A 32 1.04 27.35 -4.54
N VAL A 33 1.93 28.32 -4.33
CA VAL A 33 1.67 29.77 -4.53
C VAL A 33 2.25 30.31 -5.83
N ARG A 34 3.14 29.55 -6.47
CA ARG A 34 3.65 29.81 -7.82
C ARG A 34 3.63 28.53 -8.63
N ASP A 35 3.52 28.64 -9.95
CA ASP A 35 3.74 27.55 -10.89
C ASP A 35 4.27 28.09 -12.22
N LEU A 36 4.68 27.19 -13.12
CA LEU A 36 4.99 27.51 -14.50
C LEU A 36 3.72 27.99 -15.25
N PRO A 37 3.85 28.88 -16.26
CA PRO A 37 2.75 29.35 -17.09
C PRO A 37 1.89 28.19 -17.63
N GLN A 38 0.57 28.34 -17.60
CA GLN A 38 -0.35 27.33 -18.17
C GLN A 38 -0.54 27.56 -19.67
N SER A 39 -0.53 28.82 -20.09
CA SER A 39 -0.56 29.22 -21.49
C SER A 39 0.51 30.25 -21.81
N THR A 40 0.80 30.44 -23.10
CA THR A 40 1.68 31.49 -23.61
C THR A 40 1.21 32.90 -23.28
N SER A 41 -0.09 33.09 -23.02
CA SER A 41 -0.68 34.37 -22.62
C SER A 41 -0.40 34.72 -21.16
N ASP A 42 -0.04 33.74 -20.33
CA ASP A 42 0.34 34.01 -18.93
C ASP A 42 1.76 34.59 -18.84
N VAL A 43 2.59 34.41 -19.86
CA VAL A 43 4.00 34.82 -19.85
C VAL A 43 4.13 36.34 -20.04
N PRO A 44 4.90 37.04 -19.18
CA PRO A 44 5.11 38.48 -19.29
C PRO A 44 5.67 38.91 -20.66
N ASP A 45 5.24 40.06 -21.16
CA ASP A 45 5.68 40.63 -22.44
C ASP A 45 7.18 40.95 -22.50
N SER A 46 7.83 41.08 -21.33
CA SER A 46 9.28 41.23 -21.22
C SER A 46 10.06 40.00 -21.76
N VAL A 47 9.45 38.82 -21.75
CA VAL A 47 10.05 37.59 -22.29
C VAL A 47 9.77 37.54 -23.79
N LYS A 48 10.77 37.83 -24.61
CA LYS A 48 10.63 37.90 -26.08
C LYS A 48 10.85 36.56 -26.79
N ASP A 49 11.65 35.66 -26.20
CA ASP A 49 11.93 34.37 -26.83
C ASP A 49 10.67 33.50 -26.90
N LYS A 50 10.28 33.16 -28.12
CA LYS A 50 9.05 32.41 -28.40
C LYS A 50 9.06 31.01 -27.77
N ARG A 51 10.20 30.31 -27.79
CA ARG A 51 10.32 28.96 -27.22
C ARG A 51 10.23 29.03 -25.70
N VAL A 52 10.86 30.02 -25.09
CA VAL A 52 10.76 30.25 -23.63
C VAL A 52 9.33 30.61 -23.24
N ARG A 53 8.61 31.42 -24.04
CA ARG A 53 7.18 31.70 -23.80
C ARG A 53 6.30 30.46 -23.91
N GLU A 54 6.58 29.57 -24.87
CA GLU A 54 5.83 28.33 -25.06
C GLU A 54 6.09 27.31 -23.94
N LEU A 55 7.35 27.15 -23.52
CA LEU A 55 7.76 26.16 -22.53
C LEU A 55 7.65 26.68 -21.09
N GLY A 56 7.72 27.98 -20.87
CA GLY A 56 7.89 28.59 -19.55
C GLY A 56 9.25 28.26 -18.89
N VAL A 57 10.22 27.78 -19.67
CA VAL A 57 11.57 27.38 -19.23
C VAL A 57 12.57 27.77 -20.31
N ASP A 58 13.66 28.42 -19.90
CA ASP A 58 14.77 28.76 -20.78
C ASP A 58 15.82 27.64 -20.81
N VAL A 59 15.76 26.81 -21.84
CA VAL A 59 16.65 25.65 -22.00
C VAL A 59 18.09 26.03 -22.40
N GLU A 60 18.31 27.25 -22.90
CA GLU A 60 19.64 27.73 -23.29
C GLU A 60 20.32 28.47 -22.12
N ALA A 61 19.53 29.03 -21.20
CA ALA A 61 20.01 29.68 -19.98
C ALA A 61 19.93 28.77 -18.74
N GLY A 62 20.44 27.54 -18.85
CA GLY A 62 20.56 26.63 -17.70
C GLY A 62 19.24 26.13 -17.11
N PHE A 63 18.20 26.05 -17.94
CA PHE A 63 16.84 25.63 -17.57
C PHE A 63 16.11 26.59 -16.61
N GLU A 64 16.36 27.90 -16.72
CA GLU A 64 15.71 28.88 -15.86
C GLU A 64 14.18 28.87 -16.03
N PRO A 65 13.40 28.57 -14.96
CA PRO A 65 11.94 28.52 -15.04
C PRO A 65 11.31 29.90 -14.85
N ILE A 66 10.25 30.19 -15.61
CA ILE A 66 9.38 31.34 -15.36
C ILE A 66 8.32 30.91 -14.36
N TYR A 67 8.39 31.44 -13.14
CA TYR A 67 7.36 31.21 -12.12
C TYR A 67 6.39 32.37 -12.02
N LEU A 68 5.10 32.07 -12.12
CA LEU A 68 4.02 33.04 -12.01
C LEU A 68 3.13 32.74 -10.81
N ILE A 69 2.46 33.77 -10.29
CA ILE A 69 1.42 33.59 -9.27
C ILE A 69 0.11 33.24 -10.02
N PRO A 70 -0.49 32.06 -9.79
CA PRO A 70 -1.79 31.75 -10.36
C PRO A 70 -2.84 32.78 -9.95
N LYS A 71 -3.78 33.10 -10.86
CA LYS A 71 -4.77 34.18 -10.64
C LYS A 71 -5.59 33.97 -9.36
N ASP A 72 -5.95 32.72 -9.05
CA ASP A 72 -6.68 32.31 -7.84
C ASP A 72 -5.86 32.46 -6.55
N LYS A 73 -4.52 32.54 -6.63
CA LYS A 73 -3.62 32.67 -5.47
C LYS A 73 -3.27 34.12 -5.11
N SER A 74 -3.60 35.09 -5.95
CA SER A 74 -3.23 36.50 -5.74
C SER A 74 -3.75 37.07 -4.41
N LYS A 75 -4.99 36.75 -4.03
CA LYS A 75 -5.59 37.19 -2.75
C LYS A 75 -4.88 36.57 -1.53
N ILE A 76 -4.51 35.30 -1.64
CA ILE A 76 -3.79 34.57 -0.58
C ILE A 76 -2.41 35.18 -0.39
N VAL A 77 -1.66 35.38 -1.48
CA VAL A 77 -0.32 36.00 -1.41
C VAL A 77 -0.38 37.40 -0.79
N LYS A 78 -1.40 38.20 -1.11
CA LYS A 78 -1.60 39.52 -0.48
C LYS A 78 -1.80 39.38 1.03
N THR A 79 -2.68 38.46 1.45
CA THR A 79 -2.96 38.19 2.88
C THR A 79 -1.71 37.76 3.63
N LEU A 80 -0.90 36.87 3.05
CA LEU A 80 0.37 36.42 3.64
C LEU A 80 1.40 37.57 3.76
N LYS A 81 1.48 38.45 2.74
CA LYS A 81 2.34 39.63 2.79
C LYS A 81 1.91 40.61 3.86
N ASP A 82 0.61 40.81 4.04
CA ASP A 82 0.09 41.72 5.05
C ASP A 82 0.31 41.14 6.46
N ALA A 83 0.08 39.84 6.66
CA ALA A 83 0.40 39.15 7.91
C ALA A 83 1.89 39.21 8.26
N LEU A 84 2.78 39.11 7.27
CA LEU A 84 4.23 39.14 7.48
C LEU A 84 4.74 40.52 7.94
N LYS A 85 4.05 41.62 7.58
CA LYS A 85 4.42 42.97 8.05
C LYS A 85 4.23 43.15 9.55
N GLU A 86 3.34 42.35 10.16
CA GLU A 86 2.99 42.40 11.58
C GLU A 86 3.80 41.39 12.42
N ALA A 87 4.64 40.57 11.77
CA ALA A 87 5.37 39.50 12.43
C ALA A 87 6.84 39.87 12.64
N ASP A 88 7.39 39.46 13.79
CA ASP A 88 8.82 39.57 14.13
C ASP A 88 9.61 38.36 13.63
N GLU A 89 8.96 37.23 13.32
CA GLU A 89 9.57 35.99 12.84
C GLU A 89 8.61 35.24 11.90
N LEU A 90 9.15 34.56 10.89
CA LEU A 90 8.42 33.70 9.95
C LEU A 90 8.82 32.23 10.13
N VAL A 91 7.84 31.36 10.34
CA VAL A 91 8.00 29.90 10.38
C VAL A 91 7.31 29.27 9.17
N LEU A 92 8.06 28.51 8.39
CA LEU A 92 7.55 27.74 7.26
C LEU A 92 7.33 26.29 7.70
N ALA A 93 6.07 25.87 7.77
CA ALA A 93 5.62 24.64 8.42
C ALA A 93 4.99 23.64 7.43
N THR A 94 5.54 23.60 6.21
CA THR A 94 5.09 22.68 5.17
C THR A 94 5.55 21.24 5.46
N ASP A 95 4.92 20.26 4.82
CA ASP A 95 5.25 18.85 4.88
C ASP A 95 6.73 18.58 4.58
N GLU A 96 7.27 17.51 5.16
CA GLU A 96 8.69 17.15 5.07
C GLU A 96 9.05 16.39 3.76
N ASP A 97 8.34 16.64 2.67
CA ASP A 97 8.68 16.10 1.36
C ASP A 97 9.24 17.20 0.44
N ARG A 98 9.74 16.79 -0.72
CA ARG A 98 10.28 17.72 -1.72
C ARG A 98 9.22 18.75 -2.21
N GLU A 99 7.93 18.40 -2.17
CA GLU A 99 6.85 19.30 -2.57
C GLU A 99 6.64 20.39 -1.52
N GLY A 100 6.57 20.02 -0.24
CA GLY A 100 6.52 20.96 0.88
C GLY A 100 7.74 21.88 0.89
N GLU A 101 8.94 21.34 0.70
CA GLU A 101 10.16 22.13 0.64
C GLU A 101 10.14 23.16 -0.51
N SER A 102 9.62 22.76 -1.68
CA SER A 102 9.41 23.66 -2.82
C SER A 102 8.40 24.76 -2.51
N ILE A 103 7.26 24.44 -1.86
CA ILE A 103 6.27 25.44 -1.42
C ILE A 103 6.91 26.47 -0.49
N SER A 104 7.66 26.00 0.52
CA SER A 104 8.41 26.84 1.45
C SER A 104 9.40 27.77 0.73
N TRP A 105 10.15 27.24 -0.23
CA TRP A 105 11.05 28.05 -1.06
C TRP A 105 10.29 29.08 -1.91
N HIS A 106 9.17 28.70 -2.54
CA HIS A 106 8.35 29.64 -3.32
C HIS A 106 7.76 30.76 -2.46
N LEU A 107 7.36 30.46 -1.22
CA LEU A 107 6.92 31.46 -0.25
C LEU A 107 8.07 32.42 0.09
N LEU A 108 9.27 31.91 0.37
CA LEU A 108 10.44 32.73 0.66
C LEU A 108 10.74 33.72 -0.49
N GLN A 109 10.75 33.24 -1.73
CA GLN A 109 11.01 34.06 -2.92
C GLN A 109 9.92 35.11 -3.17
N LEU A 110 8.65 34.79 -2.88
CA LEU A 110 7.52 35.69 -3.08
C LEU A 110 7.39 36.76 -2.00
N LEU A 111 7.57 36.35 -0.75
CA LEU A 111 7.35 37.19 0.42
C LEU A 111 8.56 38.08 0.71
N LYS A 112 9.77 37.62 0.37
CA LYS A 112 11.05 38.34 0.62
C LYS A 112 11.13 38.87 2.05
N PRO A 113 11.01 38.00 3.07
CA PRO A 113 10.98 38.41 4.46
C PRO A 113 12.23 39.18 4.86
N LYS A 114 12.04 40.22 5.69
CA LYS A 114 13.12 40.98 6.33
C LYS A 114 13.31 40.62 7.81
N VAL A 115 12.61 39.56 8.23
CA VAL A 115 12.61 39.01 9.58
C VAL A 115 13.24 37.62 9.56
N PRO A 116 13.72 37.09 10.70
CA PRO A 116 14.22 35.72 10.79
C PRO A 116 13.22 34.71 10.22
N VAL A 117 13.74 33.73 9.49
CA VAL A 117 12.95 32.66 8.88
C VAL A 117 13.41 31.32 9.43
N LYS A 118 12.46 30.47 9.81
CA LYS A 118 12.70 29.11 10.29
C LYS A 118 11.90 28.09 9.49
N ARG A 119 12.48 26.91 9.23
CA ARG A 119 11.78 25.78 8.61
C ARG A 119 11.43 24.75 9.68
N MET A 120 10.14 24.61 9.98
CA MET A 120 9.59 23.67 10.96
C MET A 120 9.10 22.40 10.26
N VAL A 121 9.65 21.24 10.61
CA VAL A 121 9.30 19.94 10.01
C VAL A 121 8.80 18.97 11.06
N PHE A 122 7.82 18.14 10.69
CA PHE A 122 7.20 17.15 11.56
C PHE A 122 6.54 16.07 10.70
N HIS A 123 6.46 14.85 11.24
CA HIS A 123 5.86 13.69 10.60
C HIS A 123 4.50 13.29 11.19
N GLU A 124 4.06 13.99 12.24
CA GLU A 124 2.71 13.91 12.81
C GLU A 124 2.31 15.24 13.44
N ILE A 125 1.02 15.44 13.69
CA ILE A 125 0.48 16.69 14.25
C ILE A 125 -0.06 16.40 15.66
N THR A 126 0.85 16.36 16.63
CA THR A 126 0.56 16.25 18.07
C THR A 126 1.14 17.44 18.82
N GLU A 127 0.71 17.65 20.07
CA GLU A 127 1.24 18.74 20.89
C GLU A 127 2.75 18.60 21.11
N GLU A 128 3.20 17.37 21.40
CA GLU A 128 4.61 17.04 21.63
C GLU A 128 5.44 17.27 20.36
N ALA A 129 5.00 16.72 19.22
CA ALA A 129 5.73 16.81 17.96
C ALA A 129 5.84 18.26 17.47
N ILE A 130 4.78 19.06 17.63
CA ILE A 130 4.80 20.47 17.22
C ILE A 130 5.71 21.29 18.13
N ARG A 131 5.73 21.04 19.45
CA ARG A 131 6.65 21.72 20.37
C ARG A 131 8.10 21.39 20.04
N GLU A 132 8.41 20.12 19.87
CA GLU A 132 9.76 19.67 19.49
C GLU A 132 10.21 20.27 18.16
N ALA A 133 9.31 20.34 17.17
CA ALA A 133 9.61 20.89 15.85
C ALA A 133 9.90 22.41 15.86
N ILE A 134 9.29 23.17 16.77
CA ILE A 134 9.56 24.61 16.92
C ILE A 134 10.97 24.82 17.47
N ASP A 135 11.36 24.02 18.46
CA ASP A 135 12.66 24.13 19.13
C ASP A 135 13.80 23.63 18.22
N ASN A 136 13.51 22.72 17.29
CA ASN A 136 14.47 22.09 16.37
C ASN A 136 14.20 22.46 14.90
N CYS A 137 13.99 23.75 14.63
CA CYS A 137 13.87 24.23 13.25
C CYS A 137 15.19 24.05 12.48
N ARG A 138 15.06 23.85 11.16
CA ARG A 138 16.19 23.77 10.22
C ARG A 138 16.15 24.90 9.20
N ASP A 139 17.12 24.90 8.29
CA ASP A 139 17.09 25.71 7.07
C ASP A 139 16.36 24.98 5.93
N ILE A 140 15.98 25.71 4.89
CA ILE A 140 15.42 25.12 3.67
C ILE A 140 16.48 24.25 2.99
N ASP A 141 16.19 22.98 2.74
CA ASP A 141 17.07 22.09 1.96
C ASP A 141 16.93 22.40 0.46
N VAL A 142 17.85 23.21 -0.05
CA VAL A 142 17.90 23.59 -1.46
C VAL A 142 18.02 22.38 -2.39
N ARG A 143 18.59 21.25 -1.95
CA ARG A 143 18.70 20.05 -2.80
C ARG A 143 17.33 19.41 -3.04
N LEU A 144 16.46 19.39 -2.03
CA LEU A 144 15.08 18.92 -2.18
C LEU A 144 14.28 19.84 -3.11
N VAL A 145 14.46 21.16 -2.96
CA VAL A 145 13.86 22.16 -3.87
C VAL A 145 14.28 21.91 -5.31
N ARG A 146 15.60 21.78 -5.56
CA ARG A 146 16.13 21.52 -6.91
C ARG A 146 15.69 20.18 -7.47
N ALA A 147 15.54 19.15 -6.63
CA ALA A 147 14.99 17.86 -7.07
C ALA A 147 13.52 17.98 -7.51
N GLN A 148 12.72 18.79 -6.80
CA GLN A 148 11.33 19.05 -7.18
C GLN A 148 11.24 19.89 -8.46
N GLU A 149 12.02 20.96 -8.57
CA GLU A 149 12.10 21.84 -9.74
C GLU A 149 12.56 21.06 -10.98
N THR A 150 13.60 20.23 -10.86
CA THR A 150 14.09 19.36 -11.94
C THR A 150 12.97 18.46 -12.45
N ARG A 151 12.20 17.84 -11.55
CA ARG A 151 11.04 17.02 -11.95
C ARG A 151 10.00 17.87 -12.66
N ARG A 152 9.68 19.06 -12.14
CA ARG A 152 8.69 19.98 -12.71
C ARG A 152 9.05 20.41 -14.14
N ILE A 153 10.32 20.74 -14.37
CA ILE A 153 10.88 21.11 -15.67
C ILE A 153 10.88 19.90 -16.61
N LEU A 154 11.35 18.72 -16.16
CA LEU A 154 11.36 17.52 -16.97
C LEU A 154 9.96 17.16 -17.48
N ASP A 155 8.97 17.16 -16.59
CA ASP A 155 7.59 16.85 -16.96
C ASP A 155 7.01 17.92 -17.92
N ARG A 156 7.43 19.20 -17.77
CA ARG A 156 7.10 20.29 -18.71
C ARG A 156 7.68 20.03 -20.10
N LEU A 157 8.98 19.74 -20.19
CA LEU A 157 9.68 19.51 -21.46
C LEU A 157 9.09 18.30 -22.19
N VAL A 158 8.88 17.17 -21.51
CA VAL A 158 8.28 15.99 -22.13
C VAL A 158 6.85 16.27 -22.60
N GLY A 159 6.04 16.91 -21.75
CA GLY A 159 4.64 17.18 -22.06
C GLY A 159 4.49 18.08 -23.29
N TYR A 160 5.19 19.21 -23.32
CA TYR A 160 5.04 20.21 -24.38
C TYR A 160 5.72 19.80 -25.69
N THR A 161 6.79 19.01 -25.65
CA THR A 161 7.46 18.54 -26.88
C THR A 161 6.73 17.36 -27.52
N LEU A 162 6.21 16.41 -26.72
CA LEU A 162 5.59 15.20 -27.27
C LEU A 162 4.09 15.32 -27.55
N SER A 163 3.33 16.14 -26.82
CA SER A 163 1.87 16.24 -27.04
C SER A 163 1.51 16.67 -28.47
N PRO A 164 2.20 17.64 -29.11
CA PRO A 164 1.92 18.00 -30.50
C PRO A 164 2.13 16.85 -31.49
N LEU A 165 3.06 15.94 -31.20
CA LEU A 165 3.26 14.74 -32.01
C LEU A 165 2.08 13.77 -31.86
N LEU A 166 1.58 13.57 -30.64
CA LEU A 166 0.38 12.75 -30.39
C LEU A 166 -0.85 13.31 -31.10
N TRP A 167 -1.00 14.63 -31.16
CA TRP A 167 -2.10 15.28 -31.89
C TRP A 167 -2.05 15.01 -33.38
N LYS A 168 -0.84 15.10 -33.97
CA LYS A 168 -0.62 14.86 -35.40
C LYS A 168 -0.75 13.39 -35.80
N LYS A 169 -0.44 12.45 -34.91
CA LYS A 169 -0.31 11.02 -35.23
C LYS A 169 -1.44 10.14 -34.69
N ILE A 170 -2.16 10.60 -33.66
CA ILE A 170 -3.18 9.78 -32.97
C ILE A 170 -4.49 10.55 -32.90
N ALA A 171 -4.57 11.57 -32.03
CA ALA A 171 -5.78 12.36 -31.85
C ALA A 171 -5.48 13.71 -31.17
N TYR A 172 -6.15 14.76 -31.63
CA TYR A 172 -6.05 16.10 -31.03
C TYR A 172 -6.52 16.08 -29.56
N GLY A 173 -5.84 16.85 -28.70
CA GLY A 173 -6.17 16.96 -27.28
C GLY A 173 -5.54 15.92 -26.36
N LEU A 174 -4.81 14.94 -26.88
CA LEU A 174 -4.06 13.97 -26.06
C LEU A 174 -2.87 14.61 -25.34
N SER A 175 -2.64 14.27 -24.08
CA SER A 175 -1.48 14.74 -23.33
C SER A 175 -0.39 13.67 -23.24
N ALA A 176 0.85 14.08 -23.49
CA ALA A 176 2.01 13.24 -23.24
C ALA A 176 2.41 13.30 -21.76
N GLY A 177 2.51 12.14 -21.12
CA GLY A 177 2.97 12.00 -19.74
C GLY A 177 4.04 10.93 -19.63
N ARG A 178 5.24 11.30 -19.16
CA ARG A 178 6.39 10.39 -19.04
C ARG A 178 6.09 9.16 -18.19
N VAL A 179 5.46 9.35 -17.02
CA VAL A 179 5.13 8.25 -16.09
C VAL A 179 3.80 7.58 -16.47
N GLN A 180 2.81 8.38 -16.88
CA GLN A 180 1.48 7.89 -17.26
C GLN A 180 1.54 6.93 -18.46
N SER A 181 2.33 7.26 -19.49
CA SER A 181 2.48 6.41 -20.67
C SER A 181 3.08 5.03 -20.35
N VAL A 182 4.02 4.96 -19.40
CA VAL A 182 4.58 3.68 -18.92
C VAL A 182 3.53 2.86 -18.17
N ALA A 183 2.72 3.49 -17.31
CA ALA A 183 1.62 2.81 -16.63
C ALA A 183 0.58 2.25 -17.62
N VAL A 184 0.19 3.05 -18.63
CA VAL A 184 -0.68 2.59 -19.71
C VAL A 184 -0.04 1.43 -20.48
N ARG A 185 1.26 1.50 -20.76
CA ARG A 185 2.00 0.41 -21.43
C ARG A 185 1.95 -0.90 -20.64
N LEU A 186 2.04 -0.88 -19.31
CA LEU A 186 1.91 -2.08 -18.49
C LEU A 186 0.54 -2.75 -18.67
N LEU A 187 -0.53 -1.95 -18.69
CA LEU A 187 -1.89 -2.45 -18.93
C LEU A 187 -2.04 -3.03 -20.34
N VAL A 188 -1.55 -2.31 -21.36
CA VAL A 188 -1.59 -2.77 -22.76
C VAL A 188 -0.80 -4.06 -22.94
N ASN A 189 0.36 -4.20 -22.30
CA ASN A 189 1.15 -5.43 -22.36
C ASN A 189 0.41 -6.61 -21.74
N ARG A 190 -0.23 -6.41 -20.57
CA ARG A 190 -1.06 -7.45 -19.95
C ARG A 190 -2.24 -7.84 -20.86
N GLU A 191 -2.87 -6.89 -21.51
CA GLU A 191 -3.98 -7.18 -22.42
C GLU A 191 -3.51 -7.90 -23.69
N ARG A 192 -2.34 -7.55 -24.23
CA ARG A 192 -1.71 -8.29 -25.33
C ARG A 192 -1.40 -9.74 -24.95
N GLN A 193 -0.88 -9.97 -23.73
CA GLN A 193 -0.67 -11.32 -23.20
C GLN A 193 -2.00 -12.10 -23.14
N ARG A 194 -3.06 -11.50 -22.59
CA ARG A 194 -4.40 -12.11 -22.53
C ARG A 194 -4.97 -12.46 -23.90
N ARG A 195 -4.75 -11.62 -24.91
CA ARG A 195 -5.19 -11.86 -26.30
C ARG A 195 -4.38 -12.94 -27.01
N ALA A 196 -3.09 -13.07 -26.67
CA ALA A 196 -2.21 -14.10 -27.22
C ALA A 196 -2.40 -15.46 -26.55
N PHE A 197 -2.93 -15.49 -25.32
CA PHE A 197 -3.12 -16.69 -24.52
C PHE A 197 -3.91 -17.79 -25.27
N LYS A 198 -3.36 -19.00 -25.28
CA LYS A 198 -4.01 -20.20 -25.81
C LYS A 198 -4.46 -21.09 -24.67
N LYS A 199 -5.75 -21.40 -24.63
CA LYS A 199 -6.34 -22.27 -23.60
C LYS A 199 -5.94 -23.72 -23.85
N GLY A 200 -5.47 -24.39 -22.81
CA GLY A 200 -5.41 -25.85 -22.73
C GLY A 200 -6.54 -26.37 -21.84
N SER A 201 -6.92 -27.63 -22.03
CA SER A 201 -7.91 -28.33 -21.20
C SER A 201 -7.22 -29.51 -20.52
N TYR A 202 -7.51 -29.72 -19.24
CA TYR A 202 -7.10 -30.90 -18.47
C TYR A 202 -8.26 -31.31 -17.57
N TRP A 203 -8.28 -32.60 -17.24
CA TRP A 203 -9.20 -33.17 -16.26
C TRP A 203 -8.42 -33.75 -15.08
N ASP A 204 -9.03 -33.75 -13.91
CA ASP A 204 -8.57 -34.44 -12.72
C ASP A 204 -9.76 -35.17 -12.08
N LEU A 205 -9.56 -35.84 -10.94
CA LEU A 205 -10.64 -36.41 -10.17
C LEU A 205 -10.64 -35.79 -8.77
N LYS A 206 -11.83 -35.57 -8.23
CA LYS A 206 -12.07 -35.12 -6.86
C LYS A 206 -12.90 -36.16 -6.12
N ALA A 207 -12.36 -36.65 -5.01
CA ALA A 207 -13.01 -37.63 -4.15
C ALA A 207 -13.48 -36.98 -2.85
N LEU A 208 -14.69 -37.31 -2.42
CA LEU A 208 -15.22 -37.00 -1.09
C LEU A 208 -15.12 -38.26 -0.23
N LEU A 209 -14.25 -38.21 0.76
CA LEU A 209 -13.84 -39.35 1.56
C LEU A 209 -14.30 -39.19 3.02
N ALA A 210 -14.60 -40.28 3.70
CA ALA A 210 -14.90 -40.31 5.13
C ALA A 210 -14.12 -41.44 5.82
N VAL A 211 -13.56 -41.17 7.00
CA VAL A 211 -12.90 -42.20 7.82
C VAL A 211 -13.89 -42.78 8.83
N ASP A 212 -13.76 -44.08 9.15
CA ASP A 212 -14.65 -44.77 10.11
C ASP A 212 -14.61 -44.14 11.51
N ALA A 213 -13.48 -43.56 11.91
CA ALA A 213 -13.33 -42.86 13.18
C ALA A 213 -14.16 -41.57 13.26
N ALA A 214 -14.55 -41.01 12.10
CA ALA A 214 -15.32 -39.76 12.00
C ALA A 214 -16.24 -39.80 10.76
N PRO A 215 -17.25 -40.68 10.73
CA PRO A 215 -18.01 -40.98 9.52
C PRO A 215 -18.92 -39.83 9.06
N LYS A 216 -19.13 -38.81 9.91
CA LYS A 216 -19.88 -37.60 9.60
C LYS A 216 -18.99 -36.44 9.13
N GLN A 217 -17.67 -36.59 9.17
CA GLN A 217 -16.71 -35.57 8.75
C GLN A 217 -16.06 -36.02 7.45
N GLU A 218 -16.64 -35.57 6.35
CA GLU A 218 -16.10 -35.81 5.02
C GLU A 218 -14.94 -34.85 4.73
N PHE A 219 -14.00 -35.28 3.89
CA PHE A 219 -12.91 -34.45 3.40
C PHE A 219 -12.68 -34.67 1.92
N GLU A 220 -12.28 -33.61 1.22
CA GLU A 220 -11.96 -33.67 -0.20
C GLU A 220 -10.52 -34.12 -0.41
N ALA A 221 -10.30 -34.99 -1.40
CA ALA A 221 -8.99 -35.35 -1.91
C ALA A 221 -8.97 -35.21 -3.44
N LYS A 222 -7.88 -34.69 -4.00
CA LYS A 222 -7.73 -34.47 -5.45
C LYS A 222 -6.67 -35.39 -6.03
N LEU A 223 -6.91 -35.90 -7.23
CA LEU A 223 -5.94 -36.71 -7.97
C LEU A 223 -4.69 -35.87 -8.26
N VAL A 224 -3.52 -36.38 -7.87
CA VAL A 224 -2.23 -35.71 -8.10
C VAL A 224 -1.26 -36.57 -8.89
N THR A 225 -1.41 -37.89 -8.85
CA THR A 225 -0.56 -38.84 -9.59
C THR A 225 -1.36 -39.99 -10.16
N LEU A 226 -0.95 -40.50 -11.32
CA LEU A 226 -1.47 -41.71 -11.94
C LEU A 226 -0.30 -42.55 -12.46
N ALA A 227 -0.25 -43.83 -12.11
CA ALA A 227 0.85 -44.74 -12.45
C ALA A 227 2.24 -44.17 -12.12
N GLY A 228 2.36 -43.51 -10.95
CA GLY A 228 3.61 -42.90 -10.46
C GLY A 228 4.02 -41.59 -11.16
N ARG A 229 3.25 -41.09 -12.12
CA ARG A 229 3.49 -39.81 -12.82
C ARG A 229 2.51 -38.75 -12.35
N LYS A 230 2.93 -37.48 -12.29
CA LYS A 230 2.04 -36.37 -11.89
C LYS A 230 0.95 -36.14 -12.92
N VAL A 231 -0.27 -35.86 -12.48
CA VAL A 231 -1.35 -35.40 -13.35
C VAL A 231 -1.12 -33.93 -13.69
N ALA A 232 -1.34 -33.56 -14.94
CA ALA A 232 -1.13 -32.22 -15.45
C ALA A 232 -2.10 -31.23 -14.80
N THR A 233 -1.58 -30.04 -14.46
CA THR A 233 -2.38 -28.91 -13.96
C THR A 233 -2.20 -27.71 -14.88
N GLY A 234 -2.94 -26.62 -14.63
CA GLY A 234 -2.77 -25.37 -15.39
C GLY A 234 -1.33 -24.84 -15.45
N ALA A 235 -0.47 -25.16 -14.46
CA ALA A 235 0.92 -24.73 -14.42
C ALA A 235 1.86 -25.49 -15.38
N ASP A 236 1.39 -26.60 -15.96
CA ASP A 236 2.16 -27.45 -16.88
C ASP A 236 1.97 -27.05 -18.34
N PHE A 237 1.04 -26.13 -18.63
CA PHE A 237 0.75 -25.66 -19.98
C PHE A 237 1.63 -24.48 -20.38
N ASP A 238 2.00 -24.44 -21.65
CA ASP A 238 2.61 -23.27 -22.28
C ASP A 238 1.50 -22.29 -22.71
N GLU A 239 1.59 -21.06 -22.21
CA GLU A 239 0.57 -20.01 -22.42
C GLU A 239 0.41 -19.57 -23.89
N SER A 240 1.40 -19.84 -24.74
CA SER A 240 1.41 -19.44 -26.15
C SER A 240 0.85 -20.52 -27.09
N THR A 241 0.84 -21.78 -26.65
CA THR A 241 0.39 -22.92 -27.47
C THR A 241 -0.86 -23.60 -26.91
N GLY A 242 -1.11 -23.52 -25.60
CA GLY A 242 -2.19 -24.26 -24.94
C GLY A 242 -1.90 -25.76 -24.80
N GLN A 243 -0.65 -26.17 -25.08
CA GLN A 243 -0.17 -27.54 -24.94
C GLN A 243 0.71 -27.69 -23.70
N ILE A 244 1.00 -28.93 -23.32
CA ILE A 244 1.96 -29.21 -22.25
C ILE A 244 3.32 -28.65 -22.63
N ALA A 245 3.90 -27.84 -21.74
CA ALA A 245 5.19 -27.21 -21.95
C ALA A 245 6.29 -28.26 -22.15
N ALA A 246 7.23 -27.97 -23.05
CA ALA A 246 8.33 -28.89 -23.36
C ALA A 246 9.14 -29.26 -22.09
N GLY A 247 9.45 -30.54 -21.93
CA GLY A 247 10.19 -31.06 -20.77
C GLY A 247 9.32 -31.40 -19.54
N ARG A 248 8.01 -31.17 -19.58
CA ARG A 248 7.10 -31.61 -18.52
C ARG A 248 6.81 -33.11 -18.64
N ASN A 249 7.09 -33.85 -17.57
CA ASN A 249 6.73 -35.26 -17.44
C ASN A 249 5.45 -35.40 -16.62
N VAL A 250 4.31 -35.19 -17.27
CA VAL A 250 2.97 -35.25 -16.66
C VAL A 250 2.02 -36.13 -17.48
N VAL A 251 0.94 -36.59 -16.85
CA VAL A 251 -0.19 -37.26 -17.48
C VAL A 251 -1.28 -36.23 -17.72
N LEU A 252 -1.59 -35.95 -18.98
CA LEU A 252 -2.70 -35.11 -19.35
C LEU A 252 -3.94 -35.99 -19.54
N LEU A 253 -4.95 -35.82 -18.70
CA LEU A 253 -6.22 -36.53 -18.83
C LEU A 253 -7.21 -35.71 -19.66
N SER A 254 -7.82 -36.37 -20.63
CA SER A 254 -9.04 -35.94 -21.30
C SER A 254 -10.29 -36.26 -20.46
N GLU A 255 -11.44 -35.74 -20.87
CA GLU A 255 -12.73 -36.05 -20.24
C GLU A 255 -13.02 -37.55 -20.23
N GLU A 256 -12.81 -38.22 -21.37
CA GLU A 256 -13.06 -39.65 -21.51
C GLU A 256 -12.14 -40.47 -20.60
N GLU A 257 -10.86 -40.13 -20.55
CA GLU A 257 -9.88 -40.80 -19.67
C GLU A 257 -10.22 -40.57 -18.19
N ALA A 258 -10.65 -39.37 -17.82
CA ALA A 258 -11.04 -39.05 -16.44
C ALA A 258 -12.32 -39.80 -16.02
N ARG A 259 -13.34 -39.88 -16.90
CA ARG A 259 -14.56 -40.67 -16.65
C ARG A 259 -14.29 -42.17 -16.61
N SER A 260 -13.41 -42.67 -17.46
CA SER A 260 -12.96 -44.06 -17.45
C SER A 260 -12.21 -44.38 -16.14
N LEU A 261 -11.34 -43.46 -15.70
CA LEU A 261 -10.66 -43.57 -14.41
C LEU A 261 -11.66 -43.55 -13.25
N GLN A 262 -12.65 -42.65 -13.26
CA GLN A 262 -13.70 -42.59 -12.25
C GLN A 262 -14.43 -43.93 -12.12
N ALA A 263 -14.89 -44.50 -13.25
CA ALA A 263 -15.58 -45.79 -13.27
C ALA A 263 -14.68 -46.95 -12.80
N ARG A 264 -13.38 -46.91 -13.13
CA ARG A 264 -12.40 -47.92 -12.71
C ARG A 264 -12.16 -47.92 -11.19
N LEU A 265 -12.22 -46.75 -10.57
CA LEU A 265 -11.98 -46.56 -9.14
C LEU A 265 -13.24 -46.76 -8.29
N ASP A 266 -14.41 -46.91 -8.91
CA ASP A 266 -15.67 -47.14 -8.20
C ASP A 266 -15.63 -48.45 -7.40
N GLY A 267 -16.12 -48.40 -6.16
CA GLY A 267 -16.09 -49.54 -5.22
C GLY A 267 -14.70 -50.04 -4.79
N LYS A 268 -13.60 -49.35 -5.17
CA LYS A 268 -12.23 -49.74 -4.79
C LYS A 268 -11.85 -49.27 -3.39
N THR A 269 -10.85 -49.94 -2.81
CA THR A 269 -10.34 -49.62 -1.47
C THR A 269 -9.34 -48.46 -1.56
N TRP A 270 -9.64 -47.39 -0.84
CA TRP A 270 -8.74 -46.26 -0.65
C TRP A 270 -7.87 -46.51 0.57
N THR A 271 -6.61 -46.11 0.53
CA THR A 271 -5.65 -46.35 1.62
C THR A 271 -4.84 -45.09 1.87
N VAL A 272 -4.80 -44.61 3.12
CA VAL A 272 -3.88 -43.54 3.52
C VAL A 272 -2.46 -44.10 3.51
N THR A 273 -1.63 -43.61 2.59
CA THR A 273 -0.24 -44.08 2.43
C THR A 273 0.76 -43.22 3.19
N ASP A 274 0.43 -41.95 3.42
CA ASP A 274 1.29 -41.01 4.13
C ASP A 274 0.47 -39.89 4.78
N LEU A 275 0.91 -39.47 5.96
CA LEU A 275 0.33 -38.39 6.75
C LEU A 275 1.48 -37.52 7.29
N GLU A 276 1.60 -36.31 6.76
CA GLU A 276 2.61 -35.34 7.19
C GLU A 276 1.94 -34.19 7.95
N GLU A 277 2.35 -33.97 9.20
CA GLU A 277 2.02 -32.77 9.95
C GLU A 277 3.25 -31.86 10.06
N ARG A 278 3.13 -30.64 9.52
CA ARG A 278 4.22 -29.67 9.54
C ARG A 278 3.82 -28.40 10.29
N PRO A 279 4.53 -28.03 11.38
CA PRO A 279 4.33 -26.74 12.02
C PRO A 279 4.80 -25.62 11.09
N VAL A 280 3.99 -24.56 10.98
CA VAL A 280 4.25 -23.38 10.16
C VAL A 280 3.96 -22.13 10.98
N THR A 281 4.93 -21.23 11.00
CA THR A 281 4.82 -19.92 11.64
C THR A 281 4.60 -18.83 10.59
N ARG A 282 3.63 -17.94 10.85
CA ARG A 282 3.38 -16.76 10.02
C ARG A 282 3.73 -15.51 10.81
N LYS A 283 4.56 -14.65 10.21
CA LYS A 283 4.96 -13.37 10.80
C LYS A 283 3.96 -12.28 10.42
N PRO A 284 3.71 -11.30 11.30
CA PRO A 284 2.93 -10.13 10.93
C PRO A 284 3.62 -9.35 9.82
N SER A 285 2.83 -8.91 8.85
CA SER A 285 3.32 -8.05 7.78
C SER A 285 3.79 -6.68 8.33
N PRO A 286 4.69 -5.97 7.64
CA PRO A 286 5.22 -4.69 8.11
C PRO A 286 4.14 -3.59 8.25
N PRO A 287 4.44 -2.51 9.00
CA PRO A 287 3.63 -1.30 9.04
C PRO A 287 3.36 -0.72 7.64
N PHE A 288 2.35 0.13 7.52
CA PHE A 288 1.98 0.66 6.21
C PHE A 288 3.01 1.65 5.66
N THR A 289 3.34 1.47 4.40
CA THR A 289 3.85 2.51 3.49
C THR A 289 2.69 3.07 2.67
N THR A 290 2.92 4.13 1.89
CA THR A 290 1.91 4.64 0.96
C THR A 290 1.39 3.57 -0.01
N SER A 291 2.28 2.74 -0.56
CA SER A 291 1.91 1.74 -1.56
C SER A 291 1.13 0.58 -0.97
N THR A 292 1.49 0.12 0.23
CA THR A 292 0.80 -1.00 0.90
C THR A 292 -0.54 -0.54 1.49
N LEU A 293 -0.63 0.70 1.98
CA LEU A 293 -1.92 1.28 2.39
C LEU A 293 -2.90 1.36 1.23
N GLN A 294 -2.46 1.84 0.06
CA GLN A 294 -3.32 1.93 -1.13
C GLN A 294 -3.81 0.55 -1.60
N GLN A 295 -2.94 -0.46 -1.58
CA GLN A 295 -3.29 -1.82 -1.95
C GLN A 295 -4.32 -2.43 -1.00
N GLU A 296 -4.08 -2.34 0.32
CA GLU A 296 -5.00 -2.90 1.30
C GLU A 296 -6.31 -2.12 1.34
N ALA A 297 -6.29 -0.79 1.32
CA ALA A 297 -7.50 0.01 1.27
C ALA A 297 -8.34 -0.27 0.01
N ASN A 298 -7.71 -0.61 -1.12
CA ASN A 298 -8.44 -1.04 -2.31
C ASN A 298 -9.06 -2.43 -2.14
N ARG A 299 -8.26 -3.41 -1.70
CA ARG A 299 -8.70 -4.81 -1.58
C ARG A 299 -9.80 -5.00 -0.54
N LYS A 300 -9.71 -4.25 0.55
CA LYS A 300 -10.58 -4.36 1.73
C LYS A 300 -11.74 -3.37 1.67
N LEU A 301 -11.40 -2.09 1.58
CA LEU A 301 -12.38 -1.01 1.71
C LEU A 301 -12.99 -0.57 0.36
N GLY A 302 -12.56 -1.17 -0.76
CA GLY A 302 -12.99 -0.77 -2.10
C GLY A 302 -12.55 0.65 -2.51
N LEU A 303 -11.57 1.24 -1.80
CA LEU A 303 -11.13 2.62 -2.06
C LEU A 303 -10.17 2.67 -3.26
N SER A 304 -10.37 3.66 -4.14
CA SER A 304 -9.38 3.98 -5.16
C SER A 304 -8.13 4.60 -4.52
N ALA A 305 -6.97 4.52 -5.18
CA ALA A 305 -5.75 5.16 -4.67
C ALA A 305 -5.95 6.66 -4.38
N ARG A 306 -6.74 7.37 -5.21
CA ARG A 306 -7.08 8.78 -5.00
C ARG A 306 -7.90 8.99 -3.72
N ASP A 307 -8.94 8.18 -3.52
CA ASP A 307 -9.81 8.31 -2.35
C ASP A 307 -9.10 7.91 -1.06
N THR A 308 -8.23 6.89 -1.11
CA THR A 308 -7.36 6.52 0.02
C THR A 308 -6.46 7.68 0.42
N MET A 309 -5.75 8.30 -0.54
CA MET A 309 -4.84 9.40 -0.23
C MET A 309 -5.57 10.66 0.26
N ARG A 310 -6.75 10.97 -0.29
CA ARG A 310 -7.58 12.09 0.20
C ARG A 310 -8.01 11.87 1.65
N THR A 311 -8.43 10.65 1.97
CA THR A 311 -8.86 10.29 3.33
C THR A 311 -7.69 10.30 4.29
N ALA A 312 -6.54 9.74 3.90
CA ALA A 312 -5.32 9.76 4.70
C ALA A 312 -4.78 11.18 4.95
N GLN A 313 -4.84 12.06 3.95
CA GLN A 313 -4.51 13.49 4.12
C GLN A 313 -5.39 14.12 5.20
N SER A 314 -6.71 13.88 5.16
CA SER A 314 -7.64 14.39 6.18
C SER A 314 -7.30 13.88 7.57
N LEU A 315 -7.00 12.58 7.71
CA LEU A 315 -6.59 11.98 8.99
C LEU A 315 -5.29 12.60 9.52
N TYR A 316 -4.29 12.80 8.66
CA TYR A 316 -3.01 13.41 9.03
C TYR A 316 -3.18 14.88 9.46
N GLU A 317 -3.91 15.69 8.69
CA GLU A 317 -4.13 17.12 9.00
C GLU A 317 -4.94 17.35 10.27
N GLN A 318 -5.75 16.36 10.67
CA GLN A 318 -6.47 16.33 11.94
C GLN A 318 -5.68 15.68 13.10
N GLY A 319 -4.45 15.23 12.84
CA GLY A 319 -3.56 14.65 13.85
C GLY A 319 -3.91 13.22 14.27
N TYR A 320 -4.60 12.44 13.43
CA TYR A 320 -4.93 11.03 13.73
C TYR A 320 -3.83 10.06 13.31
N ILE A 321 -3.10 10.34 12.24
CA ILE A 321 -2.06 9.45 11.71
C ILE A 321 -0.78 10.24 11.40
N THR A 322 0.32 9.53 11.24
CA THR A 322 1.56 10.07 10.68
C THR A 322 1.42 10.41 9.19
N TYR A 323 2.44 11.08 8.66
CA TYR A 323 2.51 11.50 7.27
C TYR A 323 2.35 10.33 6.29
N MET A 324 1.33 10.40 5.45
CA MET A 324 0.89 9.29 4.58
C MET A 324 1.69 9.12 3.29
N ARG A 325 2.68 9.97 3.02
CA ARG A 325 3.58 9.87 1.86
C ARG A 325 4.97 9.43 2.33
N THR A 326 5.10 8.13 2.53
CA THR A 326 6.27 7.48 3.09
C THR A 326 6.48 6.13 2.42
N ASP A 327 7.74 5.80 2.15
CA ASP A 327 8.17 4.46 1.77
C ASP A 327 8.84 3.72 2.94
N SER A 328 8.82 4.33 4.14
CA SER A 328 9.38 3.75 5.35
C SER A 328 8.40 2.80 6.03
N VAL A 329 8.94 1.69 6.55
CA VAL A 329 8.26 0.77 7.46
C VAL A 329 8.73 0.91 8.91
N HIS A 330 9.60 1.89 9.17
CA HIS A 330 10.16 2.16 10.49
C HIS A 330 9.08 2.66 11.45
N LEU A 331 9.09 2.15 12.69
CA LEU A 331 8.33 2.73 13.80
C LEU A 331 9.31 3.33 14.81
N SER A 332 8.96 4.49 15.36
CA SER A 332 9.67 5.09 16.49
C SER A 332 9.54 4.19 17.74
N GLN A 333 10.47 4.33 18.69
CA GLN A 333 10.40 3.60 19.96
C GLN A 333 9.10 3.89 20.71
N GLN A 334 8.62 5.15 20.62
CA GLN A 334 7.34 5.57 21.17
C GLN A 334 6.17 4.82 20.51
N ALA A 335 6.14 4.74 19.18
CA ALA A 335 5.10 4.02 18.46
C ALA A 335 5.11 2.51 18.74
N ILE A 336 6.30 1.91 18.87
CA ILE A 336 6.45 0.51 19.26
C ILE A 336 5.88 0.28 20.66
N ALA A 337 6.22 1.14 21.62
CA ALA A 337 5.68 1.06 22.98
C ALA A 337 4.15 1.20 22.99
N ALA A 338 3.60 2.19 22.26
CA ALA A 338 2.16 2.41 22.14
C ALA A 338 1.45 1.17 21.54
N ALA A 339 1.98 0.62 20.45
CA ALA A 339 1.44 -0.59 19.84
C ALA A 339 1.47 -1.79 20.79
N ARG A 340 2.58 -1.99 21.53
CA ARG A 340 2.73 -3.07 22.52
C ARG A 340 1.73 -2.95 23.67
N SER A 341 1.57 -1.74 24.22
CA SER A 341 0.57 -1.46 25.26
C SER A 341 -0.85 -1.74 24.77
N CYS A 342 -1.17 -1.37 23.51
CA CYS A 342 -2.43 -1.74 22.89
C CYS A 342 -2.62 -3.27 22.81
N VAL A 343 -1.59 -4.01 22.37
CA VAL A 343 -1.66 -5.47 22.28
C VAL A 343 -1.97 -6.08 23.64
N GLU A 344 -1.22 -5.71 24.67
CA GLU A 344 -1.38 -6.23 26.02
C GLU A 344 -2.77 -5.92 26.60
N ALA A 345 -3.24 -4.67 26.45
CA ALA A 345 -4.53 -4.24 27.00
C ALA A 345 -5.74 -4.93 26.34
N MET A 346 -5.68 -5.25 25.05
CA MET A 346 -6.83 -5.78 24.31
C MET A 346 -6.79 -7.28 24.07
N TYR A 347 -5.60 -7.86 23.92
CA TYR A 347 -5.42 -9.27 23.55
C TYR A 347 -4.70 -10.08 24.64
N GLY A 348 -4.06 -9.42 25.60
CA GLY A 348 -3.31 -10.07 26.67
C GLY A 348 -1.84 -10.33 26.34
N ALA A 349 -1.04 -10.61 27.37
CA ALA A 349 0.41 -10.77 27.29
C ALA A 349 0.86 -11.89 26.32
N ASP A 350 0.08 -12.98 26.21
CA ASP A 350 0.39 -14.10 25.31
C ASP A 350 0.38 -13.72 23.82
N TYR A 351 -0.32 -12.63 23.47
CA TYR A 351 -0.40 -12.11 22.11
C TYR A 351 0.68 -11.08 21.80
N LEU A 352 1.52 -10.72 22.77
CA LEU A 352 2.62 -9.80 22.59
C LEU A 352 3.81 -10.51 21.94
N SER A 353 4.51 -9.84 21.00
CA SER A 353 5.77 -10.38 20.52
C SER A 353 6.79 -10.44 21.68
N PRO A 354 7.59 -11.53 21.79
CA PRO A 354 8.55 -11.69 22.90
C PRO A 354 9.54 -10.54 23.00
N GLN A 355 9.92 -9.96 21.86
CA GLN A 355 10.77 -8.78 21.77
C GLN A 355 10.11 -7.73 20.86
N PRO A 356 10.39 -6.43 21.09
CA PRO A 356 9.97 -5.37 20.17
C PRO A 356 10.40 -5.66 18.74
N ARG A 357 9.47 -5.58 17.78
CA ARG A 357 9.79 -5.80 16.36
C ARG A 357 10.10 -4.48 15.69
N GLN A 358 11.28 -4.40 15.08
CA GLN A 358 11.61 -3.32 14.16
C GLN A 358 11.65 -3.82 12.71
N TYR A 359 11.04 -3.05 11.82
CA TYR A 359 10.98 -3.33 10.40
C TYR A 359 11.87 -2.33 9.67
N ASN A 360 12.71 -2.85 8.77
CA ASN A 360 13.64 -2.04 8.00
C ASN A 360 13.23 -2.02 6.52
N THR A 361 13.29 -0.83 5.94
CA THR A 361 13.02 -0.62 4.51
C THR A 361 14.17 -1.20 3.68
N LYS A 362 13.84 -1.97 2.63
CA LYS A 362 14.86 -2.62 1.77
C LYS A 362 15.27 -1.79 0.55
N SER A 363 14.58 -0.69 0.25
CA SER A 363 14.86 0.14 -0.93
C SER A 363 16.06 1.07 -0.68
N LYS A 364 17.07 1.00 -1.55
CA LYS A 364 18.34 1.77 -1.50
C LYS A 364 18.22 3.30 -1.61
N GLY A 365 17.00 3.85 -1.67
CA GLY A 365 16.76 5.29 -1.82
C GLY A 365 15.56 5.79 -1.03
N ALA A 366 15.12 5.01 -0.03
CA ALA A 366 14.05 5.44 0.86
C ALA A 366 14.50 6.65 1.69
N GLN A 367 13.59 7.59 1.92
CA GLN A 367 13.84 8.66 2.87
C GLN A 367 13.73 8.05 4.27
N GLU A 368 14.83 7.48 4.78
CA GLU A 368 14.90 6.83 6.09
C GLU A 368 14.54 7.76 7.27
N ALA A 369 14.45 9.06 7.03
CA ALA A 369 13.99 10.05 8.00
C ALA A 369 12.48 10.00 8.28
N HIS A 370 11.69 9.25 7.50
CA HIS A 370 10.25 9.19 7.67
C HIS A 370 9.83 7.96 8.47
N GLU A 371 8.75 8.08 9.23
CA GLU A 371 8.11 6.95 9.90
C GLU A 371 7.10 6.27 8.96
N ALA A 372 6.70 5.05 9.30
CA ALA A 372 5.58 4.37 8.68
C ALA A 372 4.25 5.11 8.91
N ILE A 373 3.24 4.77 8.11
CA ILE A 373 1.86 5.22 8.31
C ILE A 373 1.26 4.45 9.48
N ARG A 374 1.07 5.14 10.60
CA ARG A 374 0.59 4.62 11.89
C ARG A 374 -0.34 5.63 12.59
N PRO A 375 -1.10 5.25 13.63
CA PRO A 375 -1.80 6.20 14.48
C PRO A 375 -0.83 7.21 15.12
N ALA A 376 -1.25 8.46 15.25
CA ALA A 376 -0.47 9.54 15.84
C ALA A 376 -0.43 9.48 17.38
N GLY A 377 0.62 10.03 17.99
CA GLY A 377 0.78 10.22 19.43
C GLY A 377 1.44 9.08 20.19
N SER A 378 1.83 9.40 21.44
CA SER A 378 2.44 8.46 22.39
C SER A 378 1.52 7.34 22.86
N THR A 379 0.21 7.57 22.74
CA THR A 379 -0.86 6.62 23.03
C THR A 379 -1.82 6.62 21.85
N PHE A 380 -2.08 5.45 21.28
CA PHE A 380 -2.98 5.33 20.14
C PHE A 380 -4.43 5.38 20.60
N ARG A 381 -5.18 6.33 20.05
CA ARG A 381 -6.65 6.33 20.16
C ARG A 381 -7.19 5.07 19.51
N THR A 382 -8.00 4.29 20.21
CA THR A 382 -8.72 3.18 19.57
C THR A 382 -9.70 3.74 18.55
N PRO A 383 -10.06 2.99 17.49
CA PRO A 383 -11.02 3.46 16.49
C PRO A 383 -12.32 4.02 17.10
N ARG A 384 -12.80 3.42 18.21
CA ARG A 384 -14.00 3.85 18.93
C ARG A 384 -13.85 5.21 19.63
N GLU A 385 -12.65 5.55 20.10
CA GLU A 385 -12.38 6.81 20.81
C GLU A 385 -12.17 8.00 19.88
N THR A 386 -11.95 7.75 18.57
CA THR A 386 -11.64 8.83 17.62
C THR A 386 -12.84 9.72 17.29
N GLY A 387 -14.08 9.21 17.41
CA GLY A 387 -15.28 9.89 16.92
C GLY A 387 -15.37 10.03 15.39
N LEU A 388 -14.41 9.45 14.65
CA LEU A 388 -14.40 9.41 13.18
C LEU A 388 -15.58 8.59 12.65
N ARG A 389 -15.97 8.86 11.40
CA ARG A 389 -17.08 8.16 10.73
C ARG A 389 -16.70 7.72 9.33
N ASP A 390 -17.52 6.86 8.74
CA ASP A 390 -17.46 6.46 7.34
C ASP A 390 -16.06 6.03 6.85
N ARG A 391 -15.54 6.70 5.82
CA ARG A 391 -14.27 6.37 5.18
C ARG A 391 -13.08 6.67 6.08
N GLU A 392 -13.15 7.74 6.87
CA GLU A 392 -12.08 8.12 7.79
C GLU A 392 -11.94 7.08 8.91
N LEU A 393 -13.05 6.66 9.52
CA LEU A 393 -13.04 5.60 10.52
C LEU A 393 -12.51 4.28 9.96
N LYS A 394 -12.99 3.86 8.78
CA LYS A 394 -12.54 2.61 8.14
C LYS A 394 -11.04 2.63 7.81
N LEU A 395 -10.53 3.74 7.28
CA LEU A 395 -9.11 3.85 6.95
C LEU A 395 -8.24 3.94 8.21
N TYR A 396 -8.68 4.66 9.23
CA TYR A 396 -8.00 4.72 10.52
C TYR A 396 -7.96 3.35 11.19
N ASP A 397 -9.08 2.63 11.25
CA ASP A 397 -9.17 1.27 11.79
C ASP A 397 -8.21 0.31 11.07
N LEU A 398 -8.14 0.40 9.73
CA LEU A 398 -7.20 -0.39 8.94
C LEU A 398 -5.73 -0.10 9.33
N ILE A 399 -5.36 1.18 9.43
CA ILE A 399 -4.00 1.63 9.82
C ILE A 399 -3.67 1.18 11.24
N TRP A 400 -4.61 1.37 12.16
CA TRP A 400 -4.47 1.00 13.57
C TRP A 400 -4.28 -0.51 13.73
N LYS A 401 -5.14 -1.33 13.10
CA LYS A 401 -5.05 -2.80 13.16
C LYS A 401 -3.72 -3.30 12.60
N ARG A 402 -3.28 -2.75 11.46
CA ARG A 402 -1.98 -3.11 10.85
C ARG A 402 -0.83 -2.77 11.79
N THR A 403 -0.85 -1.60 12.41
CA THR A 403 0.20 -1.15 13.32
C THR A 403 0.26 -2.02 14.58
N VAL A 404 -0.88 -2.26 15.24
CA VAL A 404 -0.97 -3.12 16.43
C VAL A 404 -0.49 -4.55 16.12
N ALA A 405 -0.93 -5.13 15.00
CA ALA A 405 -0.52 -6.46 14.57
C ALA A 405 1.00 -6.62 14.41
N THR A 406 1.74 -5.55 14.09
CA THR A 406 3.20 -5.62 13.90
C THR A 406 3.95 -5.95 15.19
N GLN A 407 3.37 -5.66 16.35
CA GLN A 407 3.95 -5.98 17.66
C GLN A 407 3.31 -7.20 18.33
N MET A 408 2.47 -7.93 17.60
CA MET A 408 1.86 -9.17 18.09
C MET A 408 2.76 -10.39 17.87
N ALA A 409 2.44 -11.45 18.61
CA ALA A 409 3.01 -12.78 18.44
C ALA A 409 2.70 -13.37 17.07
N GLU A 410 3.56 -14.28 16.61
CA GLU A 410 3.40 -14.98 15.33
C GLU A 410 2.19 -15.91 15.39
N ALA A 411 1.49 -16.07 14.27
CA ALA A 411 0.49 -17.11 14.19
C ALA A 411 1.20 -18.46 14.00
N ARG A 412 0.81 -19.46 14.79
CA ARG A 412 1.29 -20.84 14.69
C ARG A 412 0.18 -21.70 14.11
N GLN A 413 0.51 -22.46 13.08
CA GLN A 413 -0.41 -23.30 12.34
C GLN A 413 0.22 -24.67 12.13
N THR A 414 -0.59 -25.70 12.05
CA THR A 414 -0.18 -27.03 11.61
C THR A 414 -0.77 -27.26 10.22
N GLN A 415 0.09 -27.47 9.23
CA GLN A 415 -0.31 -27.94 7.91
C GLN A 415 -0.34 -29.46 7.91
N VAL A 416 -1.46 -30.03 7.49
CA VAL A 416 -1.63 -31.48 7.39
C VAL A 416 -1.71 -31.85 5.92
N THR A 417 -0.87 -32.75 5.46
CA THR A 417 -0.96 -33.31 4.11
C THR A 417 -1.20 -34.80 4.21
N VAL A 418 -2.22 -35.27 3.50
CA VAL A 418 -2.57 -36.69 3.43
C VAL A 418 -2.37 -37.17 2.01
N GLN A 419 -1.59 -38.23 1.82
CA GLN A 419 -1.58 -38.98 0.55
C GLN A 419 -2.50 -40.20 0.70
N ILE A 420 -3.38 -40.38 -0.27
CA ILE A 420 -4.32 -41.48 -0.33
C ILE A 420 -4.10 -42.20 -1.67
N GLN A 421 -3.99 -43.52 -1.64
CA GLN A 421 -3.82 -44.35 -2.82
C GLN A 421 -5.06 -45.20 -3.04
N VAL A 422 -5.48 -45.30 -4.31
CA VAL A 422 -6.48 -46.27 -4.77
C VAL A 422 -5.96 -46.87 -6.08
N GLU A 423 -5.70 -48.18 -6.10
CA GLU A 423 -4.98 -48.83 -7.20
C GLU A 423 -3.64 -48.10 -7.50
N ASP A 424 -3.43 -47.64 -8.74
CA ASP A 424 -2.28 -46.85 -9.19
C ASP A 424 -2.54 -45.32 -9.21
N ALA A 425 -3.70 -44.87 -8.74
CA ALA A 425 -4.08 -43.47 -8.64
C ALA A 425 -3.80 -42.91 -7.23
N GLY A 426 -2.99 -41.85 -7.17
CA GLY A 426 -2.62 -41.16 -5.94
C GLY A 426 -3.35 -39.83 -5.81
N PHE A 427 -4.06 -39.68 -4.69
CA PHE A 427 -4.83 -38.51 -4.31
C PHE A 427 -4.17 -37.79 -3.13
N ARG A 428 -4.43 -36.48 -3.03
CA ARG A 428 -3.93 -35.65 -1.95
C ARG A 428 -5.04 -34.83 -1.34
N SER A 429 -5.06 -34.79 -0.01
CA SER A 429 -5.80 -33.79 0.75
C SER A 429 -4.84 -32.89 1.52
N SER A 430 -5.23 -31.64 1.73
CA SER A 430 -4.42 -30.66 2.47
C SER A 430 -5.31 -29.93 3.48
N GLY A 431 -4.97 -30.10 4.75
CA GLY A 431 -5.59 -29.44 5.88
C GLY A 431 -4.70 -28.36 6.47
N LYS A 432 -5.32 -27.50 7.26
CA LYS A 432 -4.63 -26.50 8.06
C LYS A 432 -5.42 -26.23 9.33
N ARG A 433 -4.74 -26.32 10.47
CA ARG A 433 -5.27 -25.94 11.79
C ARG A 433 -4.46 -24.76 12.33
N ILE A 434 -5.13 -23.83 13.01
CA ILE A 434 -4.52 -22.71 13.72
C ILE A 434 -4.31 -23.13 15.17
N ASP A 435 -3.08 -23.46 15.52
CA ASP A 435 -2.73 -23.83 16.89
C ASP A 435 -2.67 -22.60 17.80
N PHE A 436 -2.29 -21.44 17.23
CA PHE A 436 -2.32 -20.16 17.91
C PHE A 436 -2.50 -19.02 16.89
N PRO A 437 -3.55 -18.20 17.01
CA PRO A 437 -3.86 -17.20 15.98
C PRO A 437 -2.89 -16.02 15.96
N GLY A 438 -2.24 -15.69 17.08
CA GLY A 438 -1.30 -14.56 17.16
C GLY A 438 -1.89 -13.27 16.56
N PHE A 439 -1.13 -12.61 15.69
CA PHE A 439 -1.55 -11.37 15.03
C PHE A 439 -2.82 -11.46 14.17
N PHE A 440 -3.27 -12.67 13.78
CA PHE A 440 -4.52 -12.81 13.04
C PHE A 440 -5.73 -12.30 13.82
N ARG A 441 -5.68 -12.21 15.15
CA ARG A 441 -6.75 -11.59 15.95
C ARG A 441 -6.96 -10.11 15.67
N ALA A 442 -5.91 -9.40 15.24
CA ALA A 442 -5.99 -7.97 14.91
C ALA A 442 -6.09 -7.74 13.40
N TYR A 443 -5.34 -8.50 12.61
CA TYR A 443 -5.18 -8.21 11.18
C TYR A 443 -4.90 -9.46 10.35
N VAL A 444 -5.67 -9.64 9.27
CA VAL A 444 -5.39 -10.62 8.20
C VAL A 444 -5.27 -9.86 6.87
N GLU A 445 -4.21 -10.08 6.11
CA GLU A 445 -4.00 -9.40 4.82
C GLU A 445 -5.07 -9.83 3.81
N GLY A 446 -5.73 -8.85 3.18
CA GLY A 446 -6.84 -9.09 2.26
C GLY A 446 -8.18 -9.57 2.83
N SER A 447 -8.40 -9.55 4.15
CA SER A 447 -9.74 -9.67 4.75
C SER A 447 -10.02 -8.56 5.77
N ASP A 448 -11.27 -8.07 5.81
CA ASP A 448 -11.73 -7.05 6.76
C ASP A 448 -12.26 -7.58 8.08
N ASP A 449 -12.68 -8.84 8.10
CA ASP A 449 -13.07 -9.55 9.32
C ASP A 449 -11.99 -10.58 9.66
N PRO A 450 -11.17 -10.33 10.70
CA PRO A 450 -10.14 -11.27 11.11
C PRO A 450 -10.72 -12.58 11.65
N ASN A 451 -11.88 -12.57 12.31
CA ASN A 451 -12.48 -13.80 12.84
C ASN A 451 -13.01 -14.67 11.69
N ALA A 452 -13.79 -14.08 10.77
CA ALA A 452 -14.22 -14.80 9.57
C ALA A 452 -13.03 -15.25 8.72
N ALA A 453 -11.94 -14.49 8.68
CA ALA A 453 -10.72 -14.90 7.97
C ALA A 453 -9.93 -16.00 8.67
N ILE A 454 -10.00 -16.10 10.00
CA ILE A 454 -9.41 -17.20 10.78
C ILE A 454 -10.23 -18.47 10.52
N GLU A 455 -11.56 -18.39 10.60
CA GLU A 455 -12.46 -19.51 10.34
C GLU A 455 -12.33 -20.00 8.89
N ASN A 456 -12.36 -19.11 7.92
CA ASN A 456 -12.14 -19.46 6.50
C ASN A 456 -10.70 -19.91 6.20
N GLN A 457 -9.77 -19.77 7.15
CA GLN A 457 -8.42 -20.27 6.99
C GLN A 457 -8.29 -21.72 7.43
N GLU A 458 -9.10 -22.24 8.34
CA GLU A 458 -8.96 -23.63 8.78
C GLU A 458 -9.61 -24.60 7.78
N ILE A 459 -8.89 -25.67 7.47
CA ILE A 459 -9.42 -26.84 6.76
C ILE A 459 -9.07 -28.02 7.66
N ILE A 460 -10.01 -28.38 8.53
CA ILE A 460 -9.79 -29.41 9.54
C ILE A 460 -10.07 -30.77 8.90
N LEU A 461 -9.02 -31.55 8.71
CA LEU A 461 -9.15 -32.94 8.29
C LEU A 461 -9.53 -33.82 9.49
N PRO A 462 -10.30 -34.91 9.27
CA PRO A 462 -10.61 -35.84 10.34
C PRO A 462 -9.33 -36.54 10.83
N PRO A 463 -9.29 -36.99 12.10
CA PRO A 463 -8.15 -37.75 12.61
C PRO A 463 -8.00 -39.06 11.83
N MET A 464 -6.79 -39.31 11.35
CA MET A 464 -6.46 -40.48 10.54
C MET A 464 -5.03 -40.95 10.79
N ARG A 465 -4.70 -42.16 10.34
CA ARG A 465 -3.39 -42.79 10.43
C ARG A 465 -3.01 -43.43 9.10
N THR A 466 -1.72 -43.56 8.86
CA THR A 466 -1.22 -44.38 7.75
C THR A 466 -1.76 -45.81 7.88
N GLY A 467 -2.31 -46.33 6.79
CA GLY A 467 -2.99 -47.62 6.72
C GLY A 467 -4.52 -47.54 6.88
N ASP A 468 -5.09 -46.39 7.24
CA ASP A 468 -6.55 -46.24 7.30
C ASP A 468 -7.18 -46.38 5.90
N HIS A 469 -8.41 -46.90 5.87
CA HIS A 469 -9.16 -47.14 4.65
C HIS A 469 -10.40 -46.24 4.55
N PRO A 470 -10.25 -44.96 4.15
CA PRO A 470 -11.39 -44.06 4.05
C PRO A 470 -12.40 -44.56 3.01
N LYS A 471 -13.69 -44.47 3.34
CA LYS A 471 -14.77 -44.75 2.41
C LYS A 471 -14.91 -43.60 1.43
N CYS A 472 -14.94 -43.90 0.14
CA CYS A 472 -15.30 -42.93 -0.89
C CYS A 472 -16.83 -42.82 -0.99
N ASN A 473 -17.37 -41.67 -0.62
CA ASN A 473 -18.80 -41.39 -0.69
C ASN A 473 -19.18 -40.80 -2.05
N GLN A 474 -18.28 -40.04 -2.67
CA GLN A 474 -18.48 -39.44 -3.99
C GLN A 474 -17.14 -39.33 -4.74
N LEU A 475 -17.14 -39.62 -6.04
CA LEU A 475 -16.00 -39.41 -6.93
C LEU A 475 -16.49 -38.64 -8.15
N GLU A 476 -15.90 -37.48 -8.40
CA GLU A 476 -16.22 -36.59 -9.53
C GLU A 476 -15.01 -36.52 -10.47
N ALA A 477 -15.26 -36.55 -11.78
CA ALA A 477 -14.29 -36.26 -12.84
C ALA A 477 -14.51 -34.83 -13.34
#